data_AF-A0A9D1HLW3-F1
#
_entry.id   AF-A0A9D1HLW3-F1
#
_cell.length_a   1.000
_cell.length_b   1.000
_cell.length_c   1.000
_cell.angle_alpha   90.00
_cell.angle_beta   90.00
_cell.angle_gamma   90.00
#
_symmetry.space_group_name_H-M   'P 1'
#
loop_
_entity.id
_entity.type
_entity.pdbx_description
1 polymer ?
#
loop_
_entity_poly.entity_id
_entity_poly.type
_entity_poly.pdbx_seq_one_letter_code
_entity_poly.pdbx_strand_id
1 'polypeptide(L)'
;MQKLPLIPFELSEWKKAKVQLNYHISVAKTNYSVPYEYVGKYVDVKPTNSSVTVFYKSNQICSHKRLYGRVNQYSTEESHMPENHQLFQ
;
A
#
# COMPACT_ATOMS: atom_id res chain seq x y z
N MET A 1 -15.12 -35.75 10.46
CA MET A 1 -14.67 -35.07 9.24
C MET A 1 -14.82 -33.57 9.45
N GLN A 2 -13.71 -32.85 9.63
CA GLN A 2 -13.71 -31.42 9.92
C GLN A 2 -13.73 -30.66 8.59
N LYS A 3 -14.77 -29.83 8.38
CA LYS A 3 -14.92 -29.02 7.16
C LYS A 3 -13.74 -28.05 7.08
N LEU A 4 -13.01 -28.05 5.95
CA LEU A 4 -11.98 -27.05 5.71
C LEU A 4 -12.62 -25.66 5.76
N PRO A 5 -11.95 -24.66 6.36
CA PRO A 5 -12.43 -23.29 6.29
C PRO A 5 -12.62 -22.89 4.83
N LEU A 6 -13.81 -22.36 4.52
CA LEU A 6 -14.24 -21.94 3.17
C LEU A 6 -13.36 -20.81 2.59
N ILE A 7 -12.50 -20.24 3.42
CA ILE A 7 -11.66 -19.10 3.11
C ILE A 7 -10.25 -19.65 2.86
N PRO A 8 -9.74 -19.63 1.62
CA PRO A 8 -8.36 -20.01 1.36
C PRO A 8 -7.45 -19.08 2.17
N PHE A 9 -6.46 -19.65 2.84
CA PHE A 9 -5.43 -18.90 3.52
C PHE A 9 -4.65 -18.09 2.46
N GLU A 10 -4.92 -16.79 2.36
CA GLU A 10 -4.12 -15.92 1.50
C GLU A 10 -2.74 -15.72 2.16
N LEU A 11 -1.73 -16.41 1.63
CA LEU A 11 -0.32 -16.16 1.91
C LEU A 11 0.00 -14.70 1.57
N SER A 12 -0.14 -13.84 2.58
CA SER A 12 0.22 -12.43 2.49
C SER A 12 1.55 -12.26 3.20
N GLU A 13 2.63 -12.18 2.44
CA GLU A 13 3.96 -11.96 3.02
C GLU A 13 4.11 -10.50 3.44
N TRP A 14 4.45 -10.27 4.71
CA TRP A 14 4.80 -8.92 5.17
C TRP A 14 6.12 -8.48 4.57
N LYS A 15 6.14 -7.28 4.00
CA LYS A 15 7.30 -6.72 3.33
C LYS A 15 7.61 -5.34 3.88
N LYS A 16 8.84 -5.12 4.34
CA LYS A 16 9.28 -3.78 4.75
C LYS A 16 9.65 -2.94 3.54
N ALA A 17 9.07 -1.74 3.44
CA ALA A 17 9.37 -0.76 2.42
C ALA A 17 9.76 0.58 3.07
N LYS A 18 10.74 1.26 2.49
CA LYS A 18 11.07 2.63 2.89
C LYS A 18 10.24 3.59 2.05
N VAL A 19 9.57 4.54 2.70
CA VAL A 19 8.85 5.60 2.00
C VAL A 19 9.85 6.53 1.35
N GLN A 20 9.77 6.65 0.02
CA GLN A 20 10.61 7.54 -0.78
C GLN A 20 10.23 9.01 -0.56
N LEU A 21 11.12 9.94 -0.92
CA LEU A 21 10.90 11.39 -0.74
C LEU A 21 9.69 11.91 -1.52
N ASN A 22 9.37 11.26 -2.62
CA ASN A 22 8.17 11.49 -3.41
C ASN A 22 6.92 10.81 -2.80
N TYR A 23 6.91 10.44 -1.50
CA TYR A 23 5.78 9.78 -0.81
C TYR A 23 5.29 8.47 -1.44
N HIS A 24 6.15 7.75 -2.18
CA HIS A 24 5.81 6.45 -2.78
C HIS A 24 6.58 5.29 -2.14
N ILE A 25 6.00 4.10 -2.19
CA ILE A 25 6.63 2.82 -1.88
C ILE A 25 6.58 1.89 -3.09
N SER A 26 7.66 1.16 -3.36
CA SER A 26 7.71 0.20 -4.46
C SER A 26 7.35 -1.21 -3.97
N VAL A 27 6.24 -1.76 -4.47
CA VAL A 27 5.70 -3.07 -4.08
C VAL A 27 5.34 -3.84 -5.35
N ALA A 28 5.90 -5.06 -5.50
CA ALA A 28 5.63 -5.94 -6.64
C ALA A 28 5.77 -5.27 -8.03
N LYS A 29 6.77 -4.40 -8.20
CA LYS A 29 7.03 -3.59 -9.42
C LYS A 29 5.98 -2.49 -9.69
N THR A 30 5.17 -2.12 -8.70
CA THR A 30 4.23 -1.00 -8.76
C THR A 30 4.55 -0.02 -7.64
N ASN A 31 4.36 1.28 -7.87
CA ASN A 31 4.56 2.30 -6.86
C ASN A 31 3.21 2.71 -6.27
N TYR A 32 3.10 2.70 -4.95
CA TYR A 32 1.89 3.09 -4.22
C TYR A 32 2.20 4.33 -3.39
N SER A 33 1.30 5.31 -3.44
CA SER A 33 1.40 6.51 -2.61
C SER A 33 1.12 6.19 -1.13
N VAL A 34 1.75 6.91 -0.23
CA VAL A 34 1.45 6.86 1.21
C VAL A 34 1.30 8.30 1.72
N PRO A 35 0.62 8.53 2.85
CA PRO A 35 0.54 9.87 3.41
C PRO A 35 1.94 10.44 3.63
N TYR A 36 2.14 11.70 3.21
CA TYR A 36 3.46 12.33 3.19
C TYR A 36 4.12 12.42 4.57
N GLU A 37 3.35 12.36 5.65
CA GLU A 37 3.81 12.32 7.05
C GLU A 37 4.77 11.15 7.34
N TYR A 38 4.70 10.07 6.54
CA TYR A 38 5.53 8.88 6.69
C TYR A 38 6.77 8.88 5.79
N VAL A 39 7.05 9.96 5.05
CA VAL A 39 8.24 10.08 4.19
C VAL A 39 9.52 9.85 4.98
N GLY A 40 10.41 9.00 4.44
CA GLY A 40 11.67 8.62 5.08
C GLY A 40 11.53 7.57 6.21
N LYS A 41 10.31 7.20 6.61
CA LYS A 41 10.05 6.12 7.57
C LYS A 41 10.05 4.75 6.86
N TYR A 42 10.25 3.71 7.66
CA TYR A 42 10.03 2.33 7.23
C TYR A 42 8.61 1.92 7.60
N VAL A 43 7.90 1.36 6.63
CA VAL A 43 6.53 0.87 6.75
C VAL A 43 6.49 -0.62 6.41
N ASP A 44 5.60 -1.35 7.06
CA ASP A 44 5.30 -2.74 6.77
C ASP A 44 4.18 -2.80 5.75
N VAL A 45 4.37 -3.54 4.67
CA VAL A 45 3.43 -3.65 3.57
C VAL A 45 2.93 -5.08 3.53
N LYS A 46 1.62 -5.25 3.50
CA LYS A 46 0.95 -6.52 3.31
C LYS A 46 0.28 -6.53 1.93
N PRO A 47 0.98 -6.96 0.87
CA PRO A 47 0.35 -7.25 -0.41
C PRO A 47 -0.52 -8.51 -0.30
N THR A 48 -1.78 -8.39 -0.71
CA THR A 48 -2.72 -9.50 -0.92
C THR A 48 -2.95 -9.72 -2.42
N ASN A 49 -3.81 -10.68 -2.78
CA ASN A 49 -4.18 -10.92 -4.18
C ASN A 49 -5.14 -9.87 -4.76
N SER A 50 -5.63 -8.93 -3.96
CA SER A 50 -6.56 -7.89 -4.44
C SER A 50 -6.15 -6.48 -4.03
N SER A 51 -5.32 -6.35 -3.00
CA SER A 51 -4.98 -5.07 -2.39
C SER A 51 -3.56 -5.04 -1.85
N VAL A 52 -3.04 -3.85 -1.58
CA VAL A 52 -1.77 -3.62 -0.91
C VAL A 52 -2.05 -2.72 0.28
N THR A 53 -1.97 -3.28 1.48
CA THR A 53 -2.20 -2.54 2.72
C THR A 53 -0.87 -2.15 3.34
N VAL A 54 -0.75 -0.92 3.80
CA VAL A 54 0.48 -0.38 4.40
C VAL A 54 0.22 -0.08 5.87
N PHE A 55 1.16 -0.52 6.70
CA PHE A 55 1.15 -0.42 8.14
C PHE A 55 2.38 0.34 8.63
N TYR A 56 2.20 1.19 9.63
CA TYR A 56 3.28 1.84 10.35
C TYR A 56 3.09 1.59 11.84
N LYS A 57 4.10 0.98 12.49
CA LYS A 57 4.04 0.62 13.93
C LYS A 57 2.74 -0.13 14.31
N SER A 58 2.35 -1.12 13.49
CA SER A 58 1.13 -1.90 13.65
C SER A 58 -0.21 -1.17 13.42
N ASN A 59 -0.19 0.10 13.01
CA ASN A 59 -1.39 0.82 12.57
C ASN A 59 -1.49 0.83 11.05
N GLN A 60 -2.65 0.52 10.50
CA GLN A 60 -2.91 0.67 9.07
C GLN A 60 -2.96 2.15 8.70
N ILE A 61 -2.07 2.59 7.81
CA ILE A 61 -1.98 3.99 7.38
C ILE A 61 -2.63 4.21 6.01
N CYS A 62 -2.59 3.22 5.13
CA CYS A 62 -3.28 3.26 3.84
C CYS A 62 -3.55 1.87 3.29
N SER A 63 -4.45 1.79 2.32
CA SER A 63 -4.72 0.56 1.56
C SER A 63 -5.00 0.92 0.12
N HIS A 64 -4.39 0.19 -0.80
CA HIS A 64 -4.54 0.38 -2.24
C HIS A 64 -5.15 -0.86 -2.88
N LYS A 65 -5.87 -0.70 -3.98
CA LYS A 65 -6.17 -1.84 -4.85
C LYS A 65 -4.90 -2.27 -5.57
N ARG A 66 -4.67 -3.57 -5.64
CA ARG A 66 -3.49 -4.12 -6.32
C ARG A 66 -3.71 -3.96 -7.83
N LEU A 67 -2.79 -3.24 -8.47
CA LEU A 67 -2.83 -3.06 -9.92
C LEU A 67 -2.18 -4.25 -10.62
N TYR A 68 -2.86 -4.79 -11.62
CA TYR A 68 -2.41 -5.90 -12.45
C TYR A 68 -2.15 -5.43 -13.89
N GLY A 69 -1.18 -6.04 -14.57
CA GLY A 69 -1.03 -5.92 -16.03
C GLY A 69 0.05 -4.97 -16.56
N ARG A 70 0.50 -3.95 -15.83
CA ARG A 70 1.70 -3.17 -16.22
C ARG A 70 2.67 -3.01 -15.08
N VAL A 71 3.95 -3.16 -15.39
CA VAL A 71 5.07 -2.87 -14.48
C VAL A 71 5.31 -1.37 -14.44
N ASN A 72 5.72 -0.88 -13.27
CA ASN A 72 6.03 0.51 -12.96
C ASN A 72 4.83 1.48 -13.02
N GLN A 73 3.62 0.98 -12.73
CA GLN A 73 2.45 1.85 -12.54
C GLN A 73 2.56 2.64 -11.24
N TYR A 74 1.90 3.80 -11.20
CA TYR A 74 1.76 4.63 -10.02
C TYR A 74 0.30 4.61 -9.58
N SER A 75 0.05 4.16 -8.35
CA SER A 75 -1.23 4.26 -7.67
C SER A 75 -1.16 5.44 -6.70
N THR A 76 -1.44 6.62 -7.25
CA THR A 76 -1.53 7.85 -6.46
C THR A 76 -2.98 8.05 -6.05
N GLU A 77 -3.25 7.92 -4.76
CA GLU A 77 -4.59 8.19 -4.21
C GLU A 77 -4.62 9.67 -3.82
N GLU A 78 -5.59 10.42 -4.33
CA GLU A 78 -5.74 11.86 -4.04
C GLU A 78 -5.97 12.09 -2.53
N SER A 79 -6.52 11.10 -1.83
CA SER A 79 -6.69 11.10 -0.36
C SER A 79 -5.37 11.12 0.42
N HIS A 80 -4.22 10.85 -0.21
CA HIS A 80 -2.89 10.94 0.43
C HIS A 80 -2.21 12.29 0.19
N MET A 81 -2.79 13.15 -0.64
CA MET A 81 -2.29 14.50 -0.80
C MET A 81 -2.67 15.35 0.42
N PRO A 82 -1.79 16.23 0.91
CA PRO A 82 -2.15 17.20 1.94
C PRO A 82 -3.37 18.02 1.47
N GLU A 83 -4.26 18.37 2.39
CA GLU A 83 -5.48 19.17 2.14
C GLU A 83 -5.19 20.45 1.33
N ASN A 84 -3.96 20.98 1.43
CA ASN A 84 -3.51 22.16 0.70
C ASN A 84 -3.41 21.99 -0.84
N HIS A 85 -3.58 20.76 -1.36
CA HIS A 85 -3.60 20.48 -2.80
C HIS A 85 -5.01 20.16 -3.33
N GLN A 86 -6.04 20.17 -2.47
CA GLN A 86 -7.45 20.05 -2.89
C GLN A 86 -8.04 21.39 -3.38
N LEU A 87 -7.34 22.51 -3.18
CA LEU A 87 -7.86 23.87 -3.43
C LEU A 87 -7.54 24.45 -4.81
N PHE A 88 -6.89 23.70 -5.71
CA PHE A 88 -6.47 24.21 -7.04
C PHE A 88 -6.92 23.32 -8.21
N GLN A 89 -8.18 22.85 -8.19
CA GLN A 89 -8.81 22.27 -9.38
C GLN A 89 -9.59 23.34 -10.16
#